data_AF-A0A0U2XEG0-F1
#
_entry.id   AF-A0A0U2XEG0-F1
#
_cell.length_a   1.000
_cell.length_b   1.000
_cell.length_c   1.000
_cell.angle_alpha   90.00
_cell.angle_beta   90.00
_cell.angle_gamma   90.00
#
_symmetry.space_group_name_H-M   'P 1'
#
loop_
_entity.id
_entity.type
_entity.pdbx_description
1 polymer ?
#
loop_
_entity_poly.entity_id
_entity_poly.type
_entity_poly.pdbx_seq_one_letter_code
_entity_poly.pdbx_strand_id
1 'polypeptide(L)'
;MNVENKKIFKHFQNNCYSFQLISYDAKKISYSQLIKKLKQENSRQVLFNSEVMIELIKETAINNKEYIVAALKIGSEDDLEVQENINKIILSMRTDYSNVVRLIEELSWCYDNESIDISEIKIVGRGGNYDNAKILSNGIYFGDEEIFNNFIVPVLTRYFNGE
;
A
#
# COMPACT_ATOMS: atom_id res chain seq x y z
N MET A 1 17.97 15.22 -7.61
CA MET A 1 16.51 14.98 -7.66
C MET A 1 15.95 15.28 -6.28
N ASN A 2 15.02 16.25 -6.16
CA ASN A 2 14.26 16.42 -4.92
C ASN A 2 13.33 15.21 -4.80
N VAL A 3 13.52 14.36 -3.79
CA VAL A 3 12.55 13.32 -3.47
C VAL A 3 11.38 14.03 -2.81
N GLU A 4 10.34 14.31 -3.58
CA GLU A 4 9.09 14.82 -3.05
C GLU A 4 8.45 13.69 -2.24
N ASN A 5 8.45 13.82 -0.92
CA ASN A 5 7.85 12.81 -0.05
C ASN A 5 6.33 12.94 -0.18
N LYS A 6 5.68 11.93 -0.75
CA LYS A 6 4.23 11.83 -0.80
C LYS A 6 3.72 10.91 0.31
N LYS A 7 2.66 11.33 1.00
CA LYS A 7 1.99 10.54 2.02
C LYS A 7 0.50 10.48 1.78
N ILE A 8 -0.10 9.35 2.13
CA ILE A 8 -1.52 9.10 1.96
C ILE A 8 -2.27 9.55 3.22
N PHE A 9 -3.28 10.38 3.02
CA PHE A 9 -4.18 10.85 4.06
C PHE A 9 -5.61 10.41 3.77
N LYS A 10 -6.34 10.13 4.83
CA LYS A 10 -7.79 9.93 4.83
C LYS A 10 -8.49 11.13 5.44
N HIS A 11 -9.58 11.55 4.81
CA HIS A 11 -10.44 12.63 5.24
C HIS A 11 -11.82 12.05 5.51
N PHE A 12 -12.39 12.35 6.68
CA PHE A 12 -13.73 11.89 7.02
C PHE A 12 -14.73 13.03 6.82
N GLN A 13 -15.62 12.88 5.84
CA GLN A 13 -16.67 13.85 5.51
C GLN A 13 -17.93 13.12 5.04
N ASN A 14 -19.11 13.64 5.39
CA ASN A 14 -20.41 13.06 5.00
C ASN A 14 -20.54 11.56 5.31
N ASN A 15 -19.98 11.12 6.44
CA ASN A 15 -19.96 9.73 6.88
C ASN A 15 -19.15 8.75 5.99
N CYS A 16 -18.26 9.26 5.15
CA CYS A 16 -17.37 8.46 4.31
C CYS A 16 -15.91 8.95 4.43
N TYR A 17 -14.98 8.02 4.22
CA TYR A 17 -13.57 8.34 4.02
C TYR A 17 -13.27 8.60 2.55
N SER A 18 -12.56 9.69 2.28
CA SER A 18 -11.88 9.96 1.01
C SER A 18 -10.37 9.99 1.23
N PHE A 19 -9.61 9.74 0.15
CA PHE A 19 -8.16 9.57 0.23
C PHE A 19 -7.45 10.55 -0.68
N GLN A 20 -6.37 11.13 -0.17
CA GLN A 20 -5.55 12.06 -0.91
C GLN A 20 -4.07 11.76 -0.74
N LEU A 21 -3.35 11.90 -1.84
CA LEU A 21 -1.90 11.90 -1.85
C LEU A 21 -1.40 13.33 -1.63
N ILE A 22 -0.64 13.54 -0.56
CA ILE A 22 -0.12 14.86 -0.20
C ILE A 22 1.40 14.84 -0.30
N SER A 23 1.91 15.60 -1.26
CA SER A 23 3.31 15.97 -1.37
C SER A 23 3.69 17.01 -0.32
N TYR A 24 4.88 16.90 0.28
CA TYR A 24 5.41 17.99 1.09
C TYR A 24 6.90 18.21 0.88
N ASP A 25 7.27 19.49 0.92
CA ASP A 25 8.67 19.94 0.88
C ASP A 25 9.11 20.26 2.31
N ALA A 26 10.03 19.44 2.83
CA ALA A 26 10.60 19.60 4.17
C ALA A 26 11.34 20.93 4.36
N LYS A 27 11.71 21.63 3.27
CA LYS A 27 12.31 22.98 3.33
C LYS A 27 11.28 24.07 3.55
N LYS A 28 10.01 23.84 3.19
CA LYS A 28 8.92 24.82 3.29
C LYS A 28 8.09 24.64 4.56
N ILE A 29 7.82 23.40 4.93
CA ILE A 29 7.01 23.06 6.10
C ILE A 29 7.63 21.84 6.79
N SER A 30 7.77 21.92 8.11
CA SER A 30 8.18 20.74 8.88
C SER A 30 7.06 19.69 8.88
N TYR A 31 7.44 18.42 8.94
CA TYR A 31 6.46 17.33 8.99
C TYR A 31 5.45 17.49 10.13
N SER A 32 5.91 17.91 11.32
CA SER A 32 5.04 18.13 12.47
C SER A 32 4.02 19.24 12.24
N GLN A 33 4.38 20.31 11.51
CA GLN A 33 3.46 21.38 11.12
C GLN A 33 2.43 20.89 10.11
N LEU A 34 2.85 20.10 9.10
CA LEU A 34 1.94 19.51 8.13
C LEU A 34 0.89 18.63 8.82
N ILE A 35 1.32 17.74 9.71
CA ILE A 35 0.42 16.85 10.45
C ILE A 35 -0.54 17.65 11.33
N LYS A 36 -0.08 18.71 12.00
CA LYS A 36 -0.95 19.60 12.79
C LYS A 36 -2.01 20.27 11.92
N LYS A 37 -1.63 20.81 10.76
CA LYS A 37 -2.56 21.43 9.81
C LYS A 37 -3.62 20.43 9.33
N LEU A 38 -3.19 19.29 8.82
CA LEU A 38 -4.08 18.26 8.30
C LEU A 38 -5.00 17.70 9.39
N LYS A 39 -4.52 17.61 10.63
CA LYS A 39 -5.34 17.23 11.78
C LYS A 39 -6.45 18.24 12.09
N GLN A 40 -6.20 19.54 11.90
CA GLN A 40 -7.22 20.59 12.03
C GLN A 40 -8.27 20.51 10.91
N GLU A 41 -7.89 20.03 9.74
CA GLU A 41 -8.76 19.80 8.58
C GLU A 41 -9.49 18.43 8.64
N ASN A 42 -9.58 17.83 9.82
CA ASN A 42 -10.16 16.50 10.06
C ASN A 42 -9.55 15.36 9.22
N SER A 43 -8.28 15.53 8.85
CA SER A 43 -7.51 14.55 8.08
C SER A 43 -6.63 13.73 9.02
N ARG A 44 -6.41 12.48 8.66
CA ARG A 44 -5.49 11.57 9.36
C ARG A 44 -4.65 10.85 8.34
N GLN A 45 -3.40 10.58 8.69
CA GLN A 45 -2.53 9.76 7.85
C GLN A 45 -3.10 8.33 7.81
N VAL A 46 -3.01 7.68 6.64
CA VAL A 46 -3.30 6.25 6.53
C VAL A 46 -2.09 5.49 7.06
N LEU A 47 -2.34 4.59 8.01
CA LEU A 47 -1.39 3.56 8.41
C LEU A 47 -1.86 2.27 7.74
N PHE A 48 -0.96 1.63 7.00
CA PHE A 48 -1.20 0.37 6.35
C PHE A 48 -0.75 -0.72 7.31
N ASN A 49 -1.71 -1.22 8.08
CA ASN A 49 -1.54 -2.45 8.85
C ASN A 49 -1.43 -3.65 7.88
N SER A 50 -1.10 -4.82 8.42
CA SER A 50 -0.96 -6.04 7.63
C SER A 50 -2.24 -6.38 6.87
N GLU A 51 -3.42 -6.16 7.48
CA GLU A 51 -4.71 -6.39 6.82
C GLU A 51 -4.89 -5.55 5.55
N VAL A 52 -4.70 -4.22 5.60
CA VAL A 52 -4.81 -3.35 4.42
C VAL A 52 -3.78 -3.73 3.36
N MET A 53 -2.56 -4.10 3.76
CA MET A 53 -1.54 -4.57 2.81
C MET A 53 -2.00 -5.84 2.09
N ILE A 54 -2.61 -6.78 2.82
CA ILE A 54 -3.15 -8.02 2.25
C ILE A 54 -4.34 -7.73 1.34
N GLU A 55 -5.21 -6.77 1.68
CA GLU A 55 -6.30 -6.34 0.79
C GLU A 55 -5.78 -5.76 -0.53
N LEU A 56 -4.68 -5.00 -0.51
CA LEU A 56 -4.03 -4.56 -1.76
C LEU A 56 -3.50 -5.76 -2.55
N ILE A 57 -2.86 -6.74 -1.90
CA ILE A 57 -2.37 -7.94 -2.57
C ILE A 57 -3.54 -8.72 -3.23
N LYS A 58 -4.64 -8.92 -2.50
CA LYS A 58 -5.87 -9.56 -2.98
C LYS A 58 -6.46 -8.81 -4.18
N GLU A 59 -6.44 -7.48 -4.15
CA GLU A 59 -6.97 -6.68 -5.25
C GLU A 59 -6.22 -6.94 -6.56
N THR A 60 -4.90 -7.13 -6.46
CA THR A 60 -4.11 -7.51 -7.63
C THR A 60 -4.52 -8.84 -8.22
N ALA A 61 -5.32 -9.69 -7.52
CA ALA A 61 -5.88 -10.96 -7.98
C ALA A 61 -7.33 -10.92 -8.47
N ILE A 62 -8.19 -10.15 -7.81
CA ILE A 62 -9.64 -10.30 -7.94
C ILE A 62 -10.19 -9.33 -8.98
N ASN A 63 -9.88 -8.05 -8.84
CA ASN A 63 -10.55 -6.98 -9.58
C ASN A 63 -9.62 -6.26 -10.56
N ASN A 64 -8.29 -6.35 -10.38
CA ASN A 64 -7.36 -5.57 -11.18
C ASN A 64 -6.21 -6.42 -11.73
N LYS A 65 -6.38 -6.91 -12.97
CA LYS A 65 -5.37 -7.73 -13.68
C LYS A 65 -4.29 -6.89 -14.37
N GLU A 66 -4.42 -5.57 -14.36
CA GLU A 66 -3.47 -4.63 -14.95
C GLU A 66 -2.25 -4.40 -14.05
N TYR A 67 -2.38 -4.72 -12.75
CA TYR A 67 -1.31 -4.57 -11.77
C TYR A 67 -0.93 -5.90 -11.12
N ILE A 68 0.29 -5.97 -10.58
CA ILE A 68 0.79 -7.11 -9.81
C ILE A 68 1.76 -6.67 -8.73
N VAL A 69 1.77 -7.42 -7.62
CA VAL A 69 2.79 -7.30 -6.59
C VAL A 69 4.13 -7.78 -7.13
N ALA A 70 5.11 -6.89 -7.17
CA ALA A 70 6.46 -7.16 -7.67
C ALA A 70 7.47 -7.45 -6.55
N ALA A 71 7.21 -6.96 -5.33
CA ALA A 71 8.01 -7.18 -4.15
C ALA A 71 7.20 -6.90 -2.88
N LEU A 72 7.61 -7.53 -1.78
CA LEU A 72 7.07 -7.32 -0.43
C LEU A 72 8.21 -7.41 0.57
N LYS A 73 8.19 -6.59 1.63
CA LYS A 73 9.14 -6.66 2.74
C LYS A 73 8.43 -6.87 4.08
N ILE A 74 8.81 -7.92 4.81
CA ILE A 74 8.38 -8.15 6.20
C ILE A 74 9.18 -7.26 7.16
N GLY A 75 8.53 -6.79 8.23
CA GLY A 75 9.05 -5.81 9.18
C GLY A 75 10.09 -6.35 10.15
N SER A 76 10.07 -7.65 10.47
CA SER A 76 11.10 -8.33 11.24
C SER A 76 12.29 -8.70 10.34
N GLU A 77 13.50 -8.27 10.69
CA GLU A 77 14.73 -8.67 9.97
C GLU A 77 15.15 -10.12 10.27
N ASP A 78 14.53 -10.75 11.27
CA ASP A 78 14.92 -12.07 11.79
C ASP A 78 14.33 -13.25 11.00
N ASP A 79 13.33 -13.01 10.13
CA ASP A 79 12.62 -14.07 9.38
C ASP A 79 13.08 -14.17 7.92
N LEU A 80 14.39 -14.33 7.71
CA LEU A 80 14.99 -14.46 6.37
C LEU A 80 14.37 -15.60 5.56
N GLU A 81 14.06 -16.73 6.19
CA GLU A 81 13.42 -17.88 5.52
C GLU A 81 12.02 -17.53 5.01
N VAL A 82 11.21 -16.84 5.81
CA VAL A 82 9.87 -16.38 5.42
C VAL A 82 9.98 -15.40 4.26
N GLN A 83 10.88 -14.42 4.37
CA GLN A 83 11.11 -13.45 3.31
C GLN A 83 11.58 -14.09 1.99
N GLU A 84 12.44 -15.12 2.05
CA GLU A 84 12.85 -15.90 0.88
C GLU A 84 11.69 -16.66 0.24
N ASN A 85 10.83 -17.28 1.05
CA ASN A 85 9.66 -18.02 0.56
C ASN A 85 8.66 -17.08 -0.11
N ILE A 86 8.37 -15.93 0.50
CA ILE A 86 7.55 -14.86 -0.09
C ILE A 86 8.12 -14.42 -1.44
N ASN A 87 9.43 -14.18 -1.52
CA ASN A 87 10.09 -13.77 -2.76
C ASN A 87 9.94 -14.83 -3.87
N LYS A 88 10.06 -16.12 -3.54
CA LYS A 88 9.84 -17.22 -4.50
C LYS A 88 8.40 -17.24 -5.01
N ILE A 89 7.41 -17.04 -4.13
CA ILE A 89 6.00 -16.99 -4.51
C ILE A 89 5.74 -15.78 -5.42
N ILE A 90 6.22 -14.59 -5.06
CA ILE A 90 6.08 -13.37 -5.88
C ILE A 90 6.70 -13.54 -7.27
N LEU A 91 7.85 -14.20 -7.38
CA LEU A 91 8.46 -14.51 -8.67
C LEU A 91 7.57 -15.42 -9.53
N SER A 92 6.96 -16.44 -8.92
CA SER A 92 6.03 -17.35 -9.62
C SER A 92 4.74 -16.67 -10.09
N MET A 93 4.29 -15.62 -9.40
CA MET A 93 3.10 -14.84 -9.78
C MET A 93 3.24 -14.14 -11.14
N ARG A 94 4.49 -13.89 -11.60
CA ARG A 94 4.74 -13.29 -12.92
C ARG A 94 4.23 -14.19 -14.06
N THR A 95 4.31 -15.50 -13.86
CA THR A 95 3.92 -16.51 -14.86
C THR A 95 2.57 -17.13 -14.57
N ASP A 96 2.20 -17.29 -13.29
CA ASP A 96 0.92 -17.88 -12.89
C ASP A 96 0.32 -17.11 -11.72
N TYR A 97 -0.77 -16.44 -12.04
CA TYR A 97 -1.47 -15.52 -11.15
C TYR A 97 -2.28 -16.20 -10.05
N SER A 98 -2.60 -17.48 -10.20
CA SER A 98 -3.25 -18.25 -9.13
C SER A 98 -2.36 -18.33 -7.87
N ASN A 99 -1.04 -18.10 -8.02
CA ASN A 99 -0.11 -18.02 -6.90
C ASN A 99 -0.34 -16.81 -5.97
N VAL A 100 -1.21 -15.85 -6.31
CA VAL A 100 -1.64 -14.83 -5.34
C VAL A 100 -2.38 -15.49 -4.16
N VAL A 101 -3.19 -16.52 -4.42
CA VAL A 101 -3.88 -17.28 -3.35
C VAL A 101 -2.85 -17.88 -2.40
N ARG A 102 -1.81 -18.49 -2.96
CA ARG A 102 -0.69 -19.05 -2.19
C ARG A 102 0.06 -17.98 -1.39
N LEU A 103 0.24 -16.78 -1.95
CA LEU A 103 0.84 -15.66 -1.23
C LEU A 103 -0.03 -15.23 -0.04
N ILE A 104 -1.35 -15.13 -0.22
CA ILE A 104 -2.28 -14.76 0.85
C ILE A 104 -2.28 -15.82 1.95
N GLU A 105 -2.26 -17.11 1.59
CA GLU A 105 -2.14 -18.21 2.55
C GLU A 105 -0.83 -18.12 3.34
N GLU A 106 0.29 -17.85 2.66
CA GLU A 106 1.60 -17.66 3.30
C GLU A 106 1.64 -16.44 4.24
N LEU A 107 0.81 -15.42 3.99
CA LEU A 107 0.69 -14.22 4.82
C LEU A 107 -0.42 -14.32 5.88
N SER A 108 -1.13 -15.46 5.97
CA SER A 108 -2.26 -15.59 6.89
C SER A 108 -1.89 -15.41 8.37
N TRP A 109 -0.63 -15.71 8.74
CA TRP A 109 -0.12 -15.52 10.09
C TRP A 109 -0.05 -14.04 10.51
N CYS A 110 0.07 -13.11 9.57
CA CYS A 110 0.13 -11.68 9.86
C CYS A 110 -1.18 -10.94 9.58
N TYR A 111 -2.28 -11.65 9.28
CA TYR A 111 -3.59 -11.05 9.04
C TYR A 111 -4.23 -10.58 10.37
N ASP A 112 -3.68 -9.50 10.93
CA ASP A 112 -4.14 -8.83 12.14
C ASP A 112 -4.26 -7.31 11.85
N ASN A 113 -5.36 -6.71 12.33
CA ASN A 113 -5.66 -5.30 12.11
C ASN A 113 -4.85 -4.35 13.00
N GLU A 114 -4.17 -4.87 14.03
CA GLU A 114 -3.25 -4.10 14.88
C GLU A 114 -1.79 -4.25 14.47
N SER A 115 -1.47 -5.21 13.59
CA SER A 115 -0.09 -5.52 13.22
C SER A 115 0.44 -4.73 12.02
N ILE A 116 1.76 -4.54 11.99
CA ILE A 116 2.52 -3.89 10.92
C ILE A 116 3.65 -4.82 10.45
N ASP A 117 3.31 -6.08 10.18
CA ASP A 117 4.29 -7.08 9.74
C ASP A 117 4.71 -6.86 8.30
N ILE A 118 3.85 -6.30 7.45
CA ILE A 118 4.19 -5.96 6.06
C ILE A 118 4.63 -4.50 6.00
N SER A 119 5.95 -4.28 5.95
CA SER A 119 6.56 -2.94 6.00
C SER A 119 6.54 -2.21 4.66
N GLU A 120 6.60 -2.94 3.55
CA GLU A 120 6.63 -2.40 2.19
C GLU A 120 5.95 -3.36 1.21
N ILE A 121 5.20 -2.80 0.27
CA ILE A 121 4.80 -3.49 -0.96
C ILE A 121 5.18 -2.66 -2.19
N LYS A 122 5.57 -3.36 -3.26
CA LYS A 122 5.80 -2.77 -4.58
C LYS A 122 4.80 -3.33 -5.59
N ILE A 123 4.15 -2.44 -6.32
CA ILE A 123 3.15 -2.76 -7.33
C ILE A 123 3.66 -2.26 -8.68
N VAL A 124 3.46 -3.03 -9.74
CA VAL A 124 3.83 -2.65 -11.10
C VAL A 124 2.70 -2.97 -12.08
N GLY A 125 2.63 -2.19 -13.15
CA GLY A 125 1.79 -2.43 -14.31
C GLY A 125 2.19 -3.70 -15.07
N ARG A 126 1.23 -4.25 -15.80
CA ARG A 126 1.37 -5.40 -16.71
C ARG A 126 0.85 -5.06 -18.10
N GLY A 127 1.14 -5.94 -19.06
CA GLY A 127 0.51 -5.88 -20.38
C GLY A 127 0.85 -4.62 -21.18
N GLY A 128 2.02 -4.02 -20.93
CA GLY A 128 2.44 -2.76 -21.56
C GLY A 128 2.19 -1.50 -20.70
N ASN A 129 1.52 -1.63 -19.55
CA ASN A 129 1.53 -0.60 -18.51
C ASN A 129 2.91 -0.61 -17.80
N TYR A 130 3.58 0.55 -17.72
CA TYR A 130 4.89 0.74 -17.09
C TYR A 130 4.82 1.46 -15.73
N ASP A 131 3.62 1.73 -15.23
CA ASP A 131 3.39 2.34 -13.95
C ASP A 131 4.00 1.48 -12.84
N ASN A 132 4.51 2.13 -11.82
CA ASN A 132 5.04 1.47 -10.66
C ASN A 132 4.79 2.31 -9.42
N ALA A 133 4.50 1.60 -8.32
CA ALA A 133 4.28 2.22 -7.04
C ALA A 133 4.93 1.41 -5.92
N LYS A 134 5.26 2.11 -4.84
CA LYS A 134 5.80 1.56 -3.62
C LYS A 134 5.12 2.21 -2.44
N ILE A 135 4.58 1.39 -1.56
CA ILE A 135 3.82 1.82 -0.39
C ILE A 135 4.51 1.27 0.84
N LEU A 136 4.75 2.14 1.82
CA LEU A 136 5.27 1.76 3.13
C LEU A 136 4.13 1.68 4.14
N SER A 137 4.29 0.86 5.18
CA SER A 137 3.29 0.72 6.25
C SER A 137 2.92 2.02 6.95
N ASN A 138 3.85 2.96 7.01
CA ASN A 138 3.61 4.32 7.50
C ASN A 138 2.94 5.25 6.47
N GLY A 139 2.33 4.72 5.42
CA GLY A 139 1.58 5.50 4.41
C GLY A 139 2.42 6.42 3.55
N ILE A 140 3.75 6.22 3.48
CA ILE A 140 4.59 6.87 2.47
C ILE A 140 4.35 6.17 1.13
N TYR A 141 4.26 6.99 0.08
CA TYR A 141 4.00 6.57 -1.27
C TYR A 141 5.09 7.08 -2.21
N PHE A 142 5.56 6.20 -3.09
CA PHE A 142 6.43 6.55 -4.22
C PHE A 142 5.84 5.94 -5.47
N GLY A 143 5.80 6.69 -6.58
CA GLY A 143 5.37 6.15 -7.87
C GLY A 143 4.32 6.99 -8.57
N ASP A 144 3.72 6.36 -9.58
CA ASP A 144 2.79 7.00 -10.50
C ASP A 144 1.43 7.26 -9.85
N GLU A 145 0.85 8.44 -10.07
CA GLU A 145 -0.45 8.79 -9.48
C GLU A 145 -1.60 7.94 -10.02
N GLU A 146 -1.41 7.31 -11.19
CA GLU A 146 -2.38 6.43 -11.81
C GLU A 146 -2.64 5.18 -10.95
N ILE A 147 -1.60 4.54 -10.40
CA ILE A 147 -1.77 3.43 -9.44
C ILE A 147 -2.47 3.92 -8.17
N PHE A 148 -2.14 5.13 -7.69
CA PHE A 148 -2.83 5.67 -6.52
C PHE A 148 -4.33 5.81 -6.77
N ASN A 149 -4.72 6.47 -7.86
CA ASN A 149 -6.12 6.78 -8.16
C ASN A 149 -6.93 5.55 -8.58
N ASN A 150 -6.37 4.69 -9.43
CA ASN A 150 -7.11 3.60 -10.08
C ASN A 150 -7.05 2.28 -9.31
N PHE A 151 -6.08 2.13 -8.41
CA PHE A 151 -5.87 0.88 -7.67
C PHE A 151 -5.94 1.08 -6.16
N ILE A 152 -5.16 2.00 -5.59
CA ILE A 152 -5.07 2.15 -4.12
C ILE A 152 -6.35 2.76 -3.55
N VAL A 153 -6.84 3.88 -4.12
CA VAL A 153 -8.04 4.56 -3.62
C VAL A 153 -9.27 3.63 -3.59
N PRO A 154 -9.58 2.85 -4.64
CA PRO A 154 -10.68 1.89 -4.59
C PRO A 154 -10.58 0.87 -3.44
N VAL A 155 -9.39 0.31 -3.19
CA VAL A 155 -9.17 -0.65 -2.09
C VAL A 155 -9.38 0.03 -0.74
N LEU A 156 -8.79 1.22 -0.56
CA LEU A 156 -8.94 1.96 0.70
C LEU A 156 -10.39 2.38 0.96
N THR A 157 -11.12 2.80 -0.08
CA THR A 157 -12.54 3.14 0.03
C THR A 157 -13.35 1.95 0.53
N ARG A 158 -13.20 0.76 -0.09
CA ARG A 158 -13.90 -0.44 0.38
C ARG A 158 -13.54 -0.80 1.82
N TYR A 159 -12.25 -0.84 2.12
CA TYR A 159 -11.76 -1.22 3.44
C TYR A 159 -12.25 -0.27 4.55
N PHE A 160 -12.13 1.05 4.37
CA PHE A 160 -12.46 2.01 5.43
C PHE A 160 -13.94 2.38 5.51
N ASN A 161 -14.71 2.20 4.43
CA ASN A 161 -16.14 2.50 4.40
C ASN A 161 -17.02 1.24 4.56
N GLY A 162 -16.44 0.04 4.53
CA GLY A 162 -17.16 -1.23 4.71
C GLY A 162 -17.98 -1.64 3.48
N GLU A 163 -17.46 -1.39 2.28
CA GLU A 163 -18.08 -1.76 0.99
C GLU A 163 -17.57 -3.10 0.45
#